data_AF-A0A6A4UQH8-F1
#
_entry.id   AF-A0A6A4UQH8-F1
#
_cell.length_a   1.000
_cell.length_b   1.000
_cell.length_c   1.000
_cell.angle_alpha   90.00
_cell.angle_beta   90.00
_cell.angle_gamma   90.00
#
_symmetry.space_group_name_H-M   'P 1'
#
loop_
_entity.id
_entity.type
_entity.pdbx_description
1 polymer ?
#
loop_
_entity_poly.entity_id
_entity_poly.type
_entity_poly.pdbx_seq_one_letter_code
_entity_poly.pdbx_strand_id
1 'polypeptide(L)'
;MTKLNASETKTAFAARVGLTKGRISQLVADGLPVRPDGQIDVEVGLAWIEDNLDPSRRNKGGAFAAPASPARVSTTLAEAKRLHEIVKVQRAKLAFEKEQGQLVETLAATRTVFARARAERDAHMAWVQRTAPLLAAEVGADPRATFAALDRMMREHLEYLADMPLGSFGDGA
;
A
#
# COMPACT_ATOMS: atom_id res chain seq x y z
N MET A 1 9.23 5.05 8.24
CA MET A 1 7.76 5.00 8.04
C MET A 1 7.48 3.82 7.12
N THR A 2 6.72 2.86 7.65
CA THR A 2 6.92 1.43 7.43
C THR A 2 5.73 0.84 6.68
N LYS A 3 6.04 0.01 5.68
CA LYS A 3 5.26 -1.07 5.06
C LYS A 3 4.13 -0.70 4.08
N LEU A 4 4.49 -0.98 2.84
CA LEU A 4 3.71 -1.45 1.69
C LEU A 4 2.74 -2.62 1.86
N ASN A 5 2.50 -3.03 3.08
CA ASN A 5 1.61 -4.15 3.28
C ASN A 5 0.20 -3.59 3.14
N ALA A 6 -0.48 -4.00 2.07
CA ALA A 6 -1.90 -3.75 1.87
C ALA A 6 -2.61 -3.98 3.20
N SER A 7 -3.11 -2.91 3.80
CA SER A 7 -3.87 -2.97 5.03
C SER A 7 -5.32 -2.79 4.70
N GLU A 8 -6.13 -3.65 5.30
CA GLU A 8 -7.54 -3.77 4.99
C GLU A 8 -8.36 -3.58 6.26
N THR A 9 -9.58 -3.09 6.11
CA THR A 9 -10.53 -3.09 7.23
C THR A 9 -10.78 -4.53 7.69
N LYS A 10 -11.17 -4.72 8.95
CA LYS A 10 -11.55 -6.04 9.48
C LYS A 10 -12.60 -6.75 8.61
N THR A 11 -13.50 -5.99 7.99
CA THR A 11 -14.54 -6.51 7.08
C THR A 11 -13.94 -7.01 5.77
N ALA A 12 -13.06 -6.23 5.13
CA ALA A 12 -12.40 -6.63 3.89
C ALA A 12 -11.48 -7.85 4.11
N PHE A 13 -10.74 -7.86 5.21
CA PHE A 13 -9.91 -9.00 5.59
C PHE A 13 -10.76 -10.25 5.86
N ALA A 14 -11.92 -10.13 6.51
CA ALA A 14 -12.86 -11.23 6.72
C ALA A 14 -13.32 -11.84 5.39
N ALA A 15 -13.73 -11.01 4.43
CA ALA A 15 -14.13 -11.46 3.10
C ALA A 15 -12.99 -12.20 2.38
N ARG A 16 -11.76 -11.69 2.47
CA ARG A 16 -10.56 -12.29 1.86
C ARG A 16 -10.27 -13.70 2.36
N VAL A 17 -10.36 -13.94 3.66
CA VAL A 17 -10.09 -15.25 4.27
C VAL A 17 -11.33 -16.15 4.37
N GLY A 18 -12.48 -15.71 3.82
CA GLY A 18 -13.73 -16.47 3.86
C GLY A 18 -14.34 -16.60 5.26
N LEU A 19 -14.11 -15.61 6.13
CA LEU A 19 -14.60 -15.56 7.50
C LEU A 19 -15.68 -14.49 7.69
N THR A 20 -16.47 -14.62 8.76
CA THR A 20 -17.38 -13.55 9.19
C THR A 20 -16.61 -12.46 9.93
N LYS A 21 -17.12 -11.22 9.89
CA LYS A 21 -16.56 -10.09 10.67
C LYS A 21 -16.50 -10.42 12.17
N GLY A 22 -17.52 -11.08 12.70
CA GLY A 22 -17.56 -11.53 14.10
C GLY A 22 -16.41 -12.49 14.43
N ARG A 23 -16.07 -13.39 13.51
CA ARG A 23 -14.94 -14.31 13.68
C ARG A 23 -13.60 -13.59 13.65
N ILE A 24 -13.41 -12.60 12.78
CA ILE A 24 -12.20 -11.75 12.81
C ILE A 24 -12.10 -10.98 14.13
N SER A 25 -13.20 -10.42 14.64
CA SER A 25 -13.19 -9.77 15.96
C SER A 25 -12.77 -10.70 17.09
N GLN A 26 -13.18 -11.97 17.04
CA GLN A 26 -12.73 -12.98 18.00
C GLN A 26 -11.23 -13.25 17.86
N LEU A 27 -10.71 -13.43 16.64
CA LEU A 27 -9.29 -13.66 16.41
C LEU A 27 -8.44 -12.46 16.87
N VAL A 28 -8.95 -11.24 16.75
CA VAL A 28 -8.31 -10.03 17.31
C VAL A 28 -8.23 -10.10 18.83
N ALA A 29 -9.29 -10.56 19.50
CA ALA A 29 -9.25 -10.80 20.95
C ALA A 29 -8.26 -11.92 21.32
N ASP A 30 -8.07 -12.90 20.43
CA ASP A 30 -7.13 -14.02 20.59
C ASP A 30 -5.68 -13.65 20.20
N GLY A 31 -5.42 -12.42 19.72
CA GLY A 31 -4.06 -11.91 19.46
C GLY A 31 -3.70 -11.67 17.98
N LEU A 32 -4.64 -11.73 17.04
CA LEU A 32 -4.42 -11.32 15.65
C LEU A 32 -3.95 -9.85 15.60
N PRO A 33 -2.77 -9.55 15.01
CA PRO A 33 -2.23 -8.20 14.99
C PRO A 33 -3.13 -7.22 14.23
N VAL A 34 -3.50 -6.13 14.89
CA VAL A 34 -4.25 -5.00 14.32
C VAL A 34 -3.42 -3.74 14.50
N ARG A 35 -3.41 -2.89 13.47
CA ARG A 35 -2.74 -1.59 13.51
C ARG A 35 -3.51 -0.60 14.42
N PRO A 36 -2.88 0.50 14.86
CA PRO A 36 -3.53 1.51 15.70
C PRO A 36 -4.78 2.15 15.07
N ASP A 37 -4.86 2.16 13.75
CA ASP A 37 -6.00 2.65 12.96
C ASP A 37 -7.15 1.62 12.82
N GLY A 38 -7.02 0.44 13.43
CA GLY A 38 -8.00 -0.63 13.38
C GLY A 38 -7.93 -1.51 12.12
N GLN A 39 -6.98 -1.27 11.22
CA GLN A 39 -6.76 -2.08 10.02
C GLN A 39 -5.88 -3.30 10.29
N ILE A 40 -6.06 -4.34 9.48
CA ILE A 40 -5.25 -5.57 9.50
C ILE A 40 -4.29 -5.51 8.32
N ASP A 41 -3.02 -5.63 8.62
CA ASP A 41 -1.99 -5.87 7.63
C ASP A 41 -2.19 -7.27 7.02
N VAL A 42 -2.50 -7.35 5.73
CA VAL A 42 -2.93 -8.61 5.10
C VAL A 42 -1.87 -9.70 5.25
N GLU A 43 -0.60 -9.36 5.05
CA GLU A 43 0.50 -10.33 5.13
C GLU A 43 0.70 -10.82 6.57
N VAL A 44 0.75 -9.90 7.52
CA VAL A 44 0.91 -10.25 8.95
C VAL A 44 -0.30 -11.04 9.46
N GLY A 45 -1.50 -10.66 9.05
CA GLY A 45 -2.74 -11.33 9.44
C GLY A 45 -2.84 -12.76 8.90
N LEU A 46 -2.48 -12.97 7.63
CA LEU A 46 -2.41 -14.29 7.03
C LEU A 46 -1.36 -15.17 7.72
N ALA A 47 -0.16 -14.64 7.96
CA ALA A 47 0.90 -15.38 8.67
C ALA A 47 0.48 -15.78 10.09
N TRP A 48 -0.14 -14.86 10.84
CA TRP A 48 -0.64 -15.17 12.19
C TRP A 48 -1.71 -16.26 12.15
N ILE A 49 -2.65 -16.21 11.19
CA ILE A 49 -3.68 -17.25 11.04
C ILE A 49 -3.02 -18.61 10.76
N GLU A 50 -2.05 -18.66 9.87
CA GLU A 50 -1.31 -19.88 9.55
C GLU A 50 -0.59 -20.46 10.78
N ASP A 51 0.10 -19.61 11.55
CA ASP A 51 0.89 -19.99 12.72
C ASP A 51 0.03 -20.40 13.94
N ASN A 52 -1.16 -19.80 14.10
CA ASN A 52 -1.99 -19.95 15.30
C ASN A 52 -3.23 -20.84 15.11
N LEU A 53 -3.64 -21.10 13.87
CA LEU A 53 -4.77 -21.99 13.56
C LEU A 53 -4.35 -23.41 13.12
N ASP A 54 -3.07 -23.79 13.26
CA ASP A 54 -2.61 -25.17 13.08
C ASP A 54 -3.09 -26.08 14.24
N PRO A 55 -3.93 -27.10 13.95
CA PRO A 55 -4.42 -28.02 14.97
C PRO A 55 -3.34 -28.93 15.57
N SER A 56 -2.27 -29.23 14.81
CA SER A 56 -1.23 -30.18 15.23
C SER A 56 -0.33 -29.60 16.32
N ARG A 57 -0.25 -28.26 16.42
CA ARG A 57 0.47 -27.55 17.47
C ARG A 57 -0.36 -27.38 18.74
N ARG A 58 -1.69 -27.25 18.63
CA ARG A 58 -2.62 -27.13 19.77
C ARG A 58 -2.63 -28.38 20.67
N ASN A 59 -2.35 -29.56 20.10
CA ASN A 59 -2.24 -30.82 20.85
C ASN A 59 -0.80 -31.16 21.32
N LYS A 60 0.21 -30.34 21.01
CA LYS A 60 1.63 -30.59 21.34
C LYS A 60 2.26 -29.52 22.25
N GLY A 61 1.45 -28.75 22.97
CA GLY A 61 1.90 -27.80 24.00
C GLY A 61 1.36 -28.19 25.38
N GLY A 62 2.21 -28.82 26.20
CA GLY A 62 1.85 -29.23 27.55
C GLY A 62 1.60 -28.08 28.53
N ALA A 63 0.69 -28.33 29.48
CA ALA A 63 0.63 -27.83 30.84
C ALA A 63 1.15 -26.40 31.13
N PHE A 64 0.29 -25.40 30.97
CA PHE A 64 0.18 -24.32 31.97
C PHE A 64 -1.30 -24.02 32.19
N ALA A 65 -1.78 -24.34 33.40
CA ALA A 65 -3.12 -24.02 33.85
C ALA A 65 -3.22 -22.52 34.17
N ALA A 66 -4.09 -21.81 33.45
CA ALA A 66 -4.64 -20.52 33.84
C ALA A 66 -6.18 -20.63 33.75
N PRO A 67 -6.94 -19.94 34.63
CA PRO A 67 -8.33 -20.26 34.89
C PRO A 67 -9.22 -20.04 33.66
N ALA A 68 -10.18 -20.95 33.49
CA ALA A 68 -11.10 -21.00 32.38
C ALA A 68 -12.03 -19.77 32.35
N SER A 69 -11.87 -18.91 31.35
CA SER A 69 -12.96 -18.02 30.91
C SER A 69 -14.07 -18.85 30.25
N PRO A 70 -15.35 -18.63 30.58
CA PRO A 70 -16.45 -19.34 29.94
C PRO A 70 -16.68 -18.79 28.53
N ALA A 71 -17.10 -19.67 27.62
CA ALA A 71 -17.40 -19.43 26.19
C ALA A 71 -16.20 -19.40 25.22
N ARG A 72 -15.27 -20.36 25.31
CA ARG A 72 -14.50 -20.77 24.12
C ARG A 72 -15.41 -21.60 23.22
N VAL A 73 -16.04 -20.99 22.21
CA VAL A 73 -16.59 -21.77 21.09
C VAL A 73 -15.40 -22.40 20.38
N SER A 74 -15.20 -23.69 20.61
CA SER A 74 -14.13 -24.47 19.99
C SER A 74 -14.34 -24.45 18.48
N THR A 75 -13.50 -23.72 17.74
CA THR A 75 -13.38 -23.88 16.29
C THR A 75 -13.18 -25.35 16.00
N THR A 76 -14.06 -25.94 15.20
CA THR A 76 -13.96 -27.37 14.92
C THR A 76 -12.64 -27.64 14.18
N LEU A 77 -12.06 -28.82 14.38
CA LEU A 77 -10.82 -29.21 13.70
C LEU A 77 -10.94 -29.06 12.17
N ALA A 78 -12.13 -29.34 11.63
CA ALA A 78 -12.45 -29.19 10.22
C ALA A 78 -12.42 -27.72 9.77
N GLU A 79 -12.99 -26.80 10.55
CA GLU A 79 -12.93 -25.37 10.28
C GLU A 79 -11.49 -24.83 10.31
N ALA A 80 -10.70 -25.22 11.31
CA ALA A 80 -9.31 -24.79 11.43
C ALA A 80 -8.46 -25.23 10.22
N LYS A 81 -8.62 -26.50 9.79
CA LYS A 81 -7.96 -27.02 8.58
C LYS A 81 -8.39 -26.28 7.32
N ARG A 82 -9.70 -26.04 7.16
CA ARG A 82 -10.22 -25.28 6.01
C ARG A 82 -9.63 -23.87 5.94
N LEU A 83 -9.52 -23.18 7.08
CA LEU A 83 -8.94 -21.84 7.14
C LEU A 83 -7.46 -21.84 6.79
N HIS A 84 -6.72 -22.82 7.31
CA HIS A 84 -5.30 -22.96 7.02
C HIS A 84 -5.06 -23.18 5.52
N GLU A 85 -5.84 -24.06 4.88
CA GLU A 85 -5.75 -24.28 3.43
C GLU A 85 -6.12 -23.03 2.62
N ILE A 86 -7.17 -22.29 3.02
CA ILE A 86 -7.53 -21.02 2.35
C ILE A 86 -6.36 -20.03 2.41
N VAL A 87 -5.76 -19.83 3.60
CA VAL A 87 -4.65 -18.89 3.77
C VAL A 87 -3.43 -19.32 2.96
N LYS A 88 -3.10 -20.61 2.97
CA LYS A 88 -2.01 -21.17 2.18
C LYS A 88 -2.19 -20.90 0.69
N VAL A 89 -3.40 -21.12 0.16
CA VAL A 89 -3.74 -20.82 -1.24
C VAL A 89 -3.60 -19.32 -1.53
N GLN A 90 -4.08 -18.45 -0.63
CA GLN A 90 -3.99 -17.00 -0.81
C GLN A 90 -2.54 -16.50 -0.81
N ARG A 91 -1.67 -17.03 0.06
CA ARG A 91 -0.24 -16.70 0.08
C ARG A 91 0.46 -17.17 -1.19
N ALA A 92 0.18 -18.40 -1.63
CA ALA A 92 0.74 -18.94 -2.88
C ALA A 92 0.32 -18.09 -4.08
N LYS A 93 -0.94 -17.64 -4.12
CA LYS A 93 -1.44 -16.72 -5.16
C LYS A 93 -0.70 -15.37 -5.13
N LEU A 94 -0.56 -14.75 -3.96
CA LEU A 94 0.15 -13.48 -3.83
C LEU A 94 1.63 -13.59 -4.23
N ALA A 95 2.30 -14.68 -3.83
CA ALA A 95 3.68 -14.95 -4.22
C ALA A 95 3.80 -15.14 -5.75
N PHE A 96 2.89 -15.89 -6.34
CA PHE A 96 2.81 -16.07 -7.79
C PHE A 96 2.61 -14.73 -8.52
N GLU A 97 1.68 -13.88 -8.09
CA GLU A 97 1.46 -12.54 -8.69
C GLU A 97 2.71 -11.65 -8.58
N LYS A 98 3.46 -11.72 -7.47
CA LYS A 98 4.75 -11.04 -7.31
C LYS A 98 5.79 -11.57 -8.30
N GLU A 99 5.94 -12.89 -8.42
CA GLU A 99 6.90 -13.53 -9.33
C GLU A 99 6.58 -13.24 -10.82
N GLN A 100 5.29 -13.16 -11.16
CA GLN A 100 4.84 -12.75 -12.50
C GLN A 100 4.98 -11.23 -12.75
N GLY A 101 5.46 -10.45 -11.77
CA GLY A 101 5.64 -9.01 -11.92
C GLY A 101 4.34 -8.21 -12.00
N GLN A 102 3.22 -8.76 -11.53
CA GLN A 102 1.91 -8.11 -11.60
C GLN A 102 1.69 -7.10 -10.46
N LEU A 103 2.56 -7.10 -9.45
CA LEU A 103 2.45 -6.23 -8.27
C LEU A 103 3.60 -5.23 -8.24
N VAL A 104 3.27 -3.97 -8.00
CA VAL A 104 4.24 -2.90 -7.81
C VAL A 104 4.35 -2.54 -6.34
N GLU A 105 5.58 -2.36 -5.87
CA GLU A 105 5.84 -1.79 -4.57
C GLU A 105 5.40 -0.29 -4.55
N THR A 106 4.20 0.02 -4.03
CA THR A 106 3.74 1.38 -3.67
C THR A 106 4.82 2.37 -3.22
N LEU A 107 5.64 2.13 -2.18
CA LEU A 107 6.68 3.08 -1.75
C LEU A 107 7.72 3.34 -2.85
N ALA A 108 8.14 2.29 -3.57
CA ALA A 108 9.07 2.42 -4.68
C ALA A 108 8.41 3.16 -5.85
N ALA A 109 7.15 2.89 -6.15
CA ALA A 109 6.36 3.60 -7.15
C ALA A 109 6.23 5.08 -6.79
N THR A 110 5.80 5.40 -5.57
CA THR A 110 5.70 6.76 -5.05
C THR A 110 7.04 7.47 -5.17
N ARG A 111 8.13 6.89 -4.64
CA ARG A 111 9.47 7.47 -4.75
C ARG A 111 9.88 7.74 -6.19
N THR A 112 9.64 6.79 -7.09
CA THR A 112 10.01 6.90 -8.50
C THR A 112 9.23 8.00 -9.20
N VAL A 113 7.91 8.06 -9.00
CA VAL A 113 7.05 9.11 -9.55
C VAL A 113 7.46 10.48 -9.03
N PHE A 114 7.68 10.63 -7.72
CA PHE A 114 8.15 11.89 -7.14
C PHE A 114 9.52 12.32 -7.68
N ALA A 115 10.46 11.39 -7.80
CA ALA A 115 11.78 11.66 -8.36
C ALA A 115 11.67 12.11 -9.83
N ARG A 116 10.81 11.46 -10.61
CA ARG A 116 10.54 11.81 -12.00
C ARG A 116 9.93 13.21 -12.12
N ALA A 117 8.86 13.49 -11.37
CA ALA A 117 8.19 14.79 -11.38
C ALA A 117 9.14 15.93 -10.97
N ARG A 118 10.00 15.68 -9.97
CA ARG A 118 11.05 16.64 -9.59
C ARG A 118 12.04 16.88 -10.72
N ALA A 119 12.52 15.82 -11.37
CA ALA A 119 13.46 15.94 -12.48
C ALA A 119 12.83 16.72 -13.65
N GLU A 120 11.54 16.51 -13.93
CA GLU A 120 10.80 17.26 -14.95
C GLU A 120 10.72 18.74 -14.59
N ARG A 121 10.31 19.08 -13.37
CA ARG A 121 10.29 20.46 -12.87
C ARG A 121 11.67 21.13 -13.03
N ASP A 122 12.73 20.46 -12.59
CA ASP A 122 14.08 20.98 -12.64
C ASP A 122 14.56 21.14 -14.10
N ALA A 123 14.17 20.23 -15.00
CA ALA A 123 14.44 20.34 -16.43
C ALA A 123 13.72 21.52 -17.10
N HIS A 124 12.46 21.78 -16.74
CA HIS A 124 11.70 22.95 -17.20
C HIS A 124 12.37 24.26 -16.75
N MET A 125 12.77 24.36 -15.48
CA MET A 125 13.48 25.55 -15.00
C MET A 125 14.84 25.73 -15.68
N ALA A 126 15.60 24.65 -15.89
CA ALA A 126 16.86 24.70 -16.61
C ALA A 126 16.67 25.10 -18.08
N TRP A 127 15.56 24.70 -18.70
CA TRP A 127 15.19 25.17 -20.04
C TRP A 127 14.95 26.68 -20.07
N VAL A 128 14.22 27.24 -19.10
CA VAL A 128 14.02 28.71 -18.99
C VAL A 128 15.36 29.45 -18.92
N GLN A 129 16.29 28.99 -18.08
CA GLN A 129 17.62 29.60 -17.92
C GLN A 129 18.40 29.68 -19.24
N ARG A 130 18.27 28.66 -20.10
CA ARG A 130 18.96 28.62 -21.40
C ARG A 130 18.22 29.40 -22.49
N THR A 131 16.88 29.33 -22.51
CA THR A 131 16.06 29.83 -23.61
C THR A 131 15.75 31.33 -23.48
N ALA A 132 15.55 31.83 -22.27
CA ALA A 132 15.21 33.24 -22.06
C ALA A 132 16.19 34.25 -22.71
N PRO A 133 17.53 34.13 -22.56
CA PRO A 133 18.45 35.05 -23.20
C PRO A 133 18.46 34.93 -24.73
N LEU A 134 18.26 33.72 -25.28
CA LEU A 134 18.17 33.51 -26.72
C LEU A 134 16.92 34.17 -27.30
N LEU A 135 15.77 33.98 -26.62
CA LEU A 135 14.51 34.61 -26.99
C LEU A 135 14.61 36.14 -26.92
N ALA A 136 15.23 36.68 -25.88
CA ALA A 136 15.44 38.12 -25.72
C ALA A 136 16.26 38.70 -26.89
N ALA A 137 17.34 38.01 -27.28
CA ALA A 137 18.16 38.43 -28.40
C ALA A 137 17.40 38.36 -29.74
N GLU A 138 16.59 37.32 -29.94
CA GLU A 138 15.79 37.13 -31.17
C GLU A 138 14.76 38.24 -31.38
N VAL A 139 14.08 38.66 -30.31
CA VAL A 139 13.01 39.68 -30.39
C VAL A 139 13.48 41.09 -30.04
N GLY A 140 14.76 41.28 -29.73
CA GLY A 140 15.32 42.57 -29.33
C GLY A 140 14.82 43.11 -27.98
N ALA A 141 14.46 42.22 -27.05
CA ALA A 141 13.97 42.57 -25.70
C ALA A 141 15.09 42.60 -24.65
N ASP A 142 14.82 43.18 -23.47
CA ASP A 142 15.74 43.17 -22.34
C ASP A 142 15.94 41.75 -21.77
N PRO A 143 17.16 41.20 -21.76
CA PRO A 143 17.40 39.82 -21.32
C PRO A 143 16.97 39.53 -19.88
N ARG A 144 17.14 40.50 -18.97
CA ARG A 144 16.81 40.33 -17.56
C ARG A 144 15.29 40.29 -17.35
N ALA A 145 14.56 41.20 -17.99
CA ALA A 145 13.11 41.25 -17.95
C ALA A 145 12.50 40.00 -18.61
N THR A 146 13.03 39.57 -19.76
CA THR A 146 12.56 38.34 -20.44
C THR A 146 12.77 37.11 -19.59
N PHE A 147 13.95 36.96 -18.95
CA PHE A 147 14.19 35.86 -18.00
C PHE A 147 13.21 35.88 -16.82
N ALA A 148 13.03 37.03 -16.17
CA ALA A 148 12.12 37.16 -15.03
C ALA A 148 10.66 36.84 -15.41
N ALA A 149 10.21 37.30 -16.59
CA ALA A 149 8.88 37.00 -17.09
C ALA A 149 8.69 35.50 -17.36
N LEU A 150 9.65 34.87 -18.05
CA LEU A 150 9.55 33.45 -18.42
C LEU A 150 9.69 32.53 -17.20
N ASP A 151 10.55 32.86 -16.23
CA ASP A 151 10.69 32.12 -14.96
C ASP A 151 9.37 32.13 -14.17
N ARG A 152 8.74 33.31 -14.04
CA ARG A 152 7.42 33.44 -13.40
C ARG A 152 6.36 32.60 -14.11
N MET A 153 6.22 32.75 -15.43
CA MET A 153 5.21 32.02 -16.22
C MET A 153 5.40 30.51 -16.17
N MET A 154 6.65 30.02 -16.19
CA MET A 154 6.93 28.60 -16.07
C MET A 154 6.55 28.07 -14.69
N ARG A 155 6.82 28.82 -13.62
CA ARG A 155 6.42 28.43 -12.26
C ARG A 155 4.90 28.37 -12.11
N GLU A 156 4.19 29.39 -12.57
CA GLU A 156 2.72 29.42 -12.59
C GLU A 156 2.16 28.21 -13.36
N HIS A 157 2.76 27.86 -14.50
CA HIS A 157 2.37 26.69 -15.26
C HIS A 157 2.61 25.37 -14.50
N LEU A 158 3.77 25.23 -13.86
CA LEU A 158 4.11 24.03 -13.07
C LEU A 158 3.20 23.88 -11.84
N GLU A 159 2.80 24.99 -11.22
CA GLU A 159 1.80 25.02 -10.13
C GLU A 159 0.43 24.56 -10.64
N TYR A 160 -0.04 25.09 -11.77
CA TYR A 160 -1.28 24.64 -12.40
C TYR A 160 -1.27 23.13 -12.70
N LEU A 161 -0.15 22.59 -13.20
CA LEU A 161 -0.01 21.15 -13.44
C LEU A 161 -0.01 20.33 -12.14
N ALA A 162 0.54 20.87 -11.06
CA ALA A 162 0.54 20.20 -9.75
C ALA A 162 -0.86 20.13 -9.12
N ASP A 163 -1.71 21.12 -9.38
CA ASP A 163 -3.10 21.15 -8.92
C ASP A 163 -4.05 20.31 -9.78
N MET A 164 -3.62 19.90 -10.98
CA MET A 164 -4.42 19.07 -11.86
C MET A 164 -4.59 17.66 -11.25
N PRO A 165 -5.83 17.17 -11.07
CA PRO A 165 -6.04 15.83 -10.55
C PRO A 165 -5.44 14.81 -11.50
N LEU A 166 -4.71 13.83 -10.96
CA LEU A 166 -4.37 12.63 -11.71
C LEU A 166 -5.68 12.00 -12.17
N GLY A 167 -5.83 11.74 -13.47
CA GLY A 167 -6.99 11.03 -14.00
C GLY A 167 -7.20 9.73 -13.22
N SER A 168 -8.44 9.25 -13.14
CA SER A 168 -8.68 7.96 -12.50
C SER A 168 -7.86 6.89 -13.22
N PHE A 169 -7.17 6.03 -12.47
CA PHE A 169 -6.71 4.73 -12.96
C PHE A 169 -7.95 3.86 -13.22
N GLY A 170 -8.78 4.26 -14.17
CA GLY A 170 -9.71 3.36 -14.82
C GLY A 170 -8.86 2.48 -15.71
N ASP A 171 -9.06 1.17 -15.63
CA ASP A 171 -8.52 0.24 -16.60
C ASP A 171 -8.86 0.80 -17.98
N GLY A 172 -7.85 1.23 -18.72
CA GLY A 172 -8.01 1.69 -20.08
C GLY A 172 -8.57 0.54 -20.91
N ALA A 173 -9.89 0.58 -21.10
CA ALA A 173 -10.67 -0.17 -22.07
C ALA A 173 -11.53 0.85 -22.84
#